data_AF-A0A329RWB9-F1
#
_entry.id   AF-A0A329RWB9-F1
#
_cell.length_a   1.000
_cell.length_b   1.000
_cell.length_c   1.000
_cell.angle_alpha   90.00
_cell.angle_beta   90.00
_cell.angle_gamma   90.00
#
_symmetry.space_group_name_H-M   'P 1'
#
loop_
_entity.id
_entity.type
_entity.pdbx_description
1 polymer ?
#
loop_
_entity_poly.entity_id
_entity_poly.type
_entity_poly.pdbx_seq_one_letter_code
_entity_poly.pdbx_strand_id
1 'polypeptide(L)'
;MLKVALTNGRTYASDVTIFMCALEVESVEVQNTMGENANDPHKNDFKSQSGTDYSFRVYGCPVGAKEDVGFFPEKVGCSDAGWYRVVVYSQPKNDIVKVTAISRNTENDD
;
A
#
# COMPACT_ATOMS: atom_id res chain seq x y z
N MET A 1 2.33 9.55 4.77
CA MET A 1 1.77 8.81 3.61
C MET A 1 1.34 7.39 3.98
N LEU A 2 2.25 6.45 4.32
CA LEU A 2 1.87 5.06 4.68
C LEU A 2 0.80 5.01 5.78
N LYS A 3 0.96 5.81 6.85
CA LYS A 3 -0.03 5.87 7.93
C LYS A 3 -1.42 6.23 7.41
N VAL A 4 -1.53 7.27 6.59
CA VAL A 4 -2.78 7.72 5.96
C VAL A 4 -3.38 6.64 5.07
N ALA A 5 -2.54 5.93 4.31
CA ALA A 5 -2.96 4.84 3.44
C ALA A 5 -3.56 3.69 4.28
N LEU A 6 -2.81 3.20 5.26
CA LEU A 6 -3.24 2.04 6.04
C LEU A 6 -4.37 2.32 7.03
N THR A 7 -4.66 3.56 7.43
CA THR A 7 -5.78 3.88 8.33
C THR A 7 -7.06 4.28 7.61
N ASN A 8 -7.08 4.28 6.27
CA ASN A 8 -8.25 4.69 5.50
C ASN A 8 -8.53 3.66 4.40
N GLY A 9 -9.56 2.83 4.63
CA GLY A 9 -10.02 1.81 3.69
C GLY A 9 -10.32 2.32 2.27
N ARG A 10 -10.66 3.60 2.11
CA ARG A 10 -10.89 4.22 0.78
C ARG A 10 -9.62 4.39 -0.06
N THR A 11 -8.46 4.29 0.57
CA THR A 11 -7.17 4.34 -0.14
C THR A 11 -6.80 3.00 -0.77
N TYR A 12 -7.42 1.89 -0.36
CA TYR A 12 -7.20 0.59 -0.98
C TYR A 12 -7.86 0.56 -2.36
N ALA A 13 -7.05 0.29 -3.38
CA ALA A 13 -7.54 0.08 -4.74
C ALA A 13 -8.54 -1.09 -4.80
N SER A 14 -9.36 -1.14 -5.84
CA SER A 14 -10.46 -2.11 -5.96
C SER A 14 -9.99 -3.55 -6.13
N ASP A 15 -8.77 -3.74 -6.63
CA ASP A 15 -8.11 -5.02 -6.88
C ASP A 15 -7.26 -5.53 -5.69
N VAL A 16 -7.08 -4.72 -4.65
CA VAL A 16 -6.40 -5.14 -3.42
C VAL A 16 -7.38 -5.93 -2.54
N THR A 17 -7.08 -7.21 -2.33
CA THR A 17 -7.91 -8.15 -1.56
C THR A 17 -7.45 -8.36 -0.12
N ILE A 18 -6.22 -7.95 0.21
CA ILE A 18 -5.67 -8.02 1.57
C ILE A 18 -5.80 -6.64 2.23
N PHE A 19 -6.43 -6.61 3.39
CA PHE A 19 -6.51 -5.42 4.22
C PHE A 19 -5.56 -5.58 5.39
N MET A 20 -4.88 -4.52 5.80
CA MET A 20 -3.79 -4.61 6.77
C MET A 20 -4.06 -3.74 7.98
N CYS A 21 -3.76 -4.30 9.15
CA CYS A 21 -3.50 -3.51 10.33
C CYS A 21 -2.02 -3.68 10.71
N ALA A 22 -1.28 -2.57 10.71
CA ALA A 22 0.16 -2.52 10.88
C ALA A 22 0.56 -2.40 12.35
N LEU A 23 1.74 -2.93 12.67
CA LEU A 23 2.37 -2.82 13.98
C LEU A 23 3.71 -2.08 13.88
N GLU A 24 4.55 -2.47 12.92
CA GLU A 24 5.90 -1.94 12.75
C GLU A 24 6.21 -1.72 11.28
N VAL A 25 7.04 -0.74 10.98
CA VAL A 25 7.54 -0.45 9.63
C VAL A 25 9.05 -0.50 9.70
N GLU A 26 9.64 -1.42 8.95
CA GLU A 26 11.09 -1.65 8.99
C GLU A 26 11.82 -0.81 7.94
N SER A 27 11.34 -0.84 6.70
CA SER A 27 12.02 -0.19 5.58
C SER A 27 11.06 0.35 4.54
N VAL A 28 11.58 1.26 3.70
CA VAL A 28 10.90 1.78 2.53
C VAL A 28 11.86 1.80 1.35
N GLU A 29 11.39 1.28 0.23
CA GLU A 29 12.03 1.40 -1.07
C GLU A 29 11.17 2.30 -1.96
N VAL A 30 11.82 3.19 -2.71
CA VAL A 30 11.14 4.15 -3.59
C VAL A 30 11.38 3.74 -5.03
N GLN A 31 10.30 3.55 -5.79
CA GLN A 31 10.34 3.33 -7.23
C GLN A 31 9.57 4.46 -7.91
N ASN A 32 10.29 5.25 -8.72
CA ASN A 32 9.66 6.28 -9.53
C ASN A 32 8.99 5.65 -10.73
N THR A 33 7.67 5.63 -10.76
CA THR A 33 6.89 5.31 -11.96
C THR A 33 6.94 6.53 -12.88
N MET A 34 7.91 6.57 -13.79
CA MET A 34 7.93 7.57 -14.85
C MET A 34 6.66 7.38 -15.70
N GLY A 35 5.82 8.40 -15.79
CA GLY A 35 4.62 8.33 -16.62
C GLY A 35 5.01 8.11 -18.08
N GLU A 36 4.58 7.00 -18.67
CA GLU A 36 4.71 6.80 -20.11
C GLU A 36 3.74 7.75 -20.83
N ASN A 37 4.32 8.68 -21.60
CA ASN A 37 3.71 9.47 -22.66
C ASN A 37 2.40 10.20 -22.32
N ALA A 38 2.53 11.44 -21.84
CA ALA A 38 1.45 12.40 -21.57
C ALA A 38 0.64 12.87 -22.82
N ASN A 39 0.69 12.16 -23.95
CA ASN A 39 0.11 12.61 -25.22
C ASN A 39 -0.97 11.67 -25.82
N ASP A 40 -1.41 10.62 -25.11
CA ASP A 40 -2.52 9.77 -25.59
C ASP A 40 -3.84 10.13 -24.86
N PRO A 41 -4.78 10.83 -25.51
CA PRO A 41 -6.05 11.25 -24.90
C PRO A 41 -7.05 10.12 -24.67
N HIS A 42 -6.72 8.85 -24.98
CA HIS A 42 -7.62 7.71 -24.81
C HIS A 42 -7.34 6.79 -23.61
N LYS A 43 -6.28 7.05 -22.82
CA LYS A 43 -5.99 6.26 -21.61
C LYS A 43 -6.48 6.97 -20.34
N ASN A 44 -7.72 6.70 -19.94
CA ASN A 44 -8.24 6.99 -18.60
C ASN A 44 -7.72 5.98 -17.55
N ASP A 45 -6.52 5.45 -17.77
CA ASP A 45 -5.93 4.45 -16.89
C ASP A 45 -5.05 5.18 -15.87
N PHE A 46 -5.27 4.91 -14.58
CA PHE A 46 -4.59 5.54 -13.45
C PHE A 46 -3.04 5.53 -13.58
N LYS A 47 -2.51 4.63 -14.42
CA LYS A 47 -1.09 4.51 -14.79
C LYS A 47 -0.52 5.66 -15.65
N SER A 48 -1.35 6.55 -16.21
CA SER A 48 -0.88 7.64 -17.10
C SER A 48 -0.55 8.95 -16.40
N GLN A 49 -0.62 9.02 -15.07
CA GLN A 49 -0.26 10.21 -14.30
C GLN A 49 1.07 9.97 -13.56
N SER A 50 2.00 10.93 -13.65
CA SER A 50 3.29 10.86 -12.95
C SER A 50 3.06 10.72 -11.44
N GLY A 51 3.56 9.64 -10.85
CA GLY A 51 3.49 9.38 -9.41
C GLY A 51 4.68 8.59 -8.93
N THR A 52 4.67 8.25 -7.65
CA THR A 52 5.74 7.49 -7.03
C THR A 52 5.14 6.30 -6.29
N ASP A 53 5.68 5.12 -6.57
CA ASP A 53 5.39 3.90 -5.83
C ASP A 53 6.39 3.76 -4.68
N TYR A 54 5.86 3.56 -3.49
CA TYR A 54 6.63 3.32 -2.28
C TYR A 54 6.34 1.91 -1.78
N SER A 55 7.37 1.08 -1.71
CA SER A 55 7.31 -0.29 -1.23
C SER A 55 7.79 -0.33 0.22
N PHE A 56 6.88 -0.61 1.15
CA PHE A 56 7.17 -0.69 2.57
C PHE A 56 7.25 -2.14 3.03
N ARG A 57 8.25 -2.46 3.86
CA ARG A 57 8.24 -3.70 4.65
C ARG A 57 7.57 -3.41 5.99
N VAL A 58 6.40 -4.01 6.19
CA VAL A 58 5.51 -3.74 7.32
C VAL A 58 5.29 -5.04 8.09
N TYR A 59 5.55 -5.03 9.39
CA TYR A 59 5.08 -6.08 10.28
C TYR A 59 3.65 -5.76 10.66
N GLY A 60 2.74 -6.68 10.39
CA GLY A 60 1.31 -6.44 10.52
C GLY A 60 0.55 -7.74 10.40
N CYS A 61 -0.76 -7.62 10.30
CA CYS A 61 -1.60 -8.77 10.02
C CYS A 61 -2.82 -8.40 9.18
N PRO A 62 -3.33 -9.39 8.42
CA PRO A 62 -4.48 -9.18 7.58
C PRO A 62 -5.73 -9.03 8.44
N VAL A 63 -6.61 -8.13 8.03
CA VAL A 63 -7.94 -7.92 8.62
C VAL A 63 -9.03 -8.26 7.60
N GLY A 64 -10.23 -8.56 8.09
CA GLY A 64 -11.33 -9.05 7.25
C GLY A 64 -11.96 -7.98 6.36
N ALA A 65 -11.86 -6.70 6.75
CA ALA A 65 -12.57 -5.62 6.07
C ALA A 65 -11.79 -4.29 6.06
N LYS A 66 -12.20 -3.39 5.18
CA LYS A 66 -11.58 -2.06 4.98
C LYS A 66 -11.80 -1.12 6.17
N GLU A 67 -12.77 -1.42 7.02
CA GLU A 67 -13.13 -0.67 8.21
C GLU A 67 -12.19 -0.98 9.39
N ASP A 68 -11.54 -2.14 9.34
CA ASP A 68 -10.66 -2.64 10.42
C ASP A 68 -9.18 -2.31 10.19
N VAL A 69 -8.87 -1.56 9.12
CA VAL A 69 -7.50 -1.19 8.75
C VAL A 69 -6.95 -0.13 9.69
N GLY A 70 -5.64 -0.18 9.96
CA GLY A 70 -5.01 0.86 10.75
C GLY A 70 -3.66 0.49 11.33
N PHE A 71 -3.39 1.02 12.52
CA PHE A 71 -2.24 0.67 13.35
C PHE A 71 -2.74 0.21 14.70
N PHE A 72 -2.33 -0.97 15.16
CA PHE A 72 -2.74 -1.46 16.46
C PHE A 72 -2.08 -0.63 17.57
N PRO A 73 -2.83 -0.18 18.59
CA PRO A 73 -2.25 0.50 19.75
C PRO A 73 -1.47 -0.45 20.66
N GLU A 74 -1.79 -1.73 20.67
CA GLU A 74 -1.04 -2.79 21.35
C GLU A 74 -1.18 -4.08 20.54
N LYS A 75 -0.26 -5.04 20.66
CA LYS A 75 -0.19 -6.33 19.94
C LYS A 75 -1.41 -7.24 20.19
N VAL A 76 -2.62 -6.78 19.93
CA VAL A 76 -3.87 -7.47 20.24
C VAL A 76 -4.12 -8.52 19.16
N GLY A 77 -3.81 -9.76 19.51
CA GLY A 77 -4.54 -10.94 19.04
C GLY A 77 -4.41 -11.33 17.57
N CYS A 78 -3.43 -10.80 16.84
CA CYS A 78 -3.23 -11.23 15.46
C CYS A 78 -2.46 -12.54 15.37
N SER A 79 -3.20 -13.64 15.18
CA SER A 79 -2.66 -14.98 15.03
C SER A 79 -1.83 -15.17 13.75
N ASP A 80 -2.04 -14.31 12.74
CA ASP A 80 -1.38 -14.37 11.43
C ASP A 80 -0.48 -13.14 11.19
N ALA A 81 0.11 -12.62 12.27
CA ALA A 81 1.09 -11.54 12.19
C ALA A 81 2.37 -12.00 11.49
N GLY A 82 2.88 -11.15 10.60
CA GLY A 82 4.06 -11.44 9.81
C GLY A 82 4.55 -10.22 9.05
N TRP A 83 5.62 -10.41 8.29
CA TRP A 83 6.13 -9.39 7.39
C TRP A 83 5.32 -9.37 6.09
N TYR A 84 4.94 -8.17 5.68
CA TYR A 84 4.25 -7.90 4.43
C TYR A 84 4.97 -6.81 3.65
N ARG A 85 4.93 -6.94 2.33
CA ARG A 85 5.23 -5.86 1.42
C ARG A 85 3.94 -5.09 1.16
N VAL A 86 3.96 -3.79 1.42
CA VAL A 86 2.83 -2.87 1.16
C VAL A 86 3.29 -1.84 0.13
N VAL A 87 2.65 -1.81 -1.03
CA VAL A 87 2.91 -0.81 -2.07
C VAL A 87 1.88 0.30 -1.98
N VAL A 88 2.37 1.53 -1.84
CA VAL A 88 1.57 2.74 -1.82
C VAL A 88 1.97 3.65 -2.96
N TYR A 89 1.02 3.94 -3.83
CA TYR A 89 1.15 4.94 -4.88
C TYR A 89 0.78 6.32 -4.34
N SER A 90 1.58 7.33 -4.71
CA SER A 90 1.38 8.72 -4.32
C SER A 90 1.50 9.69 -5.49
N GLN A 91 0.55 10.62 -5.59
CA GLN A 91 0.69 11.84 -6.38
C GLN A 91 0.40 13.06 -5.51
N PRO A 92 1.45 13.72 -4.99
CA PRO A 92 1.27 14.88 -4.12
C PRO A 92 0.49 16.03 -4.79
N LYS A 93 0.66 16.23 -6.11
CA LYS A 93 -0.01 17.31 -6.86
C LYS A 93 -1.54 17.18 -6.90
N ASN A 94 -2.03 15.94 -6.86
CA ASN A 94 -3.44 15.62 -7.00
C ASN A 94 -4.04 15.09 -5.68
N ASP A 95 -3.28 15.15 -4.58
CA ASP A 95 -3.65 14.59 -3.26
C ASP A 95 -4.09 13.12 -3.32
N ILE A 96 -3.44 12.34 -4.19
CA ILE A 96 -3.72 10.92 -4.37
C ILE A 96 -2.77 10.11 -3.50
N VAL A 97 -3.33 9.26 -2.64
CA VAL A 97 -2.62 8.19 -1.93
C VAL A 97 -3.44 6.92 -2.06
N LYS A 98 -2.84 5.86 -2.60
CA LYS A 98 -3.51 4.58 -2.82
C LYS A 98 -2.64 3.40 -2.39
N VAL A 99 -3.20 2.47 -1.63
CA VAL A 99 -2.61 1.14 -1.47
C VAL A 99 -2.93 0.36 -2.75
N THR A 100 -1.89 -0.05 -3.47
CA THR A 100 -2.01 -0.70 -4.79
C THR A 100 -1.65 -2.17 -4.76
N ALA A 101 -0.87 -2.62 -3.77
CA ALA A 101 -0.59 -4.04 -3.57
C ALA A 101 -0.23 -4.33 -2.11
N ILE A 102 -0.64 -5.49 -1.63
CA ILE A 102 -0.16 -6.08 -0.37
C ILE A 102 0.15 -7.55 -0.64
N SER A 103 1.32 -8.01 -0.22
CA SER A 103 1.71 -9.41 -0.31
C SER A 103 2.47 -9.82 0.95
N ARG A 104 2.34 -11.08 1.37
CA ARG A 104 3.17 -11.62 2.46
C ARG A 104 4.62 -11.65 1.98
N ASN A 105 5.52 -11.11 2.79
CA ASN A 105 6.95 -11.17 2.54
C ASN A 105 7.44 -12.53 3.05
N THR A 106 7.36 -13.56 2.21
CA THR A 106 8.00 -14.85 2.49
C THR A 106 9.48 -14.68 2.21
N GLU A 107 10.31 -14.65 3.25
CA GLU A 107 11.77 -14.76 3.11
C GLU A 107 12.07 -16.09 2.40
N ASN A 108 12.16 -16.09 1.07
CA ASN A 108 12.61 -17.20 0.20
C ASN A 108 12.84 -16.71 -1.25
N ASP A 109 13.33 -15.48 -1.43
CA ASP A 109 13.92 -15.07 -2.71
C ASP A 109 15.44 -14.93 -2.49
N ASP A 110 16.11 -16.08 -2.36
CA ASP A 110 17.57 -16.26 -2.51
C ASP A 110 17.85 -16.95 -3.86
#